data_AF-A0A8J7GBV4-F1
#
_entry.id   AF-A0A8J7GBV4-F1
#
_cell.length_a   1.000
_cell.length_b   1.000
_cell.length_c   1.000
_cell.angle_alpha   90.00
_cell.angle_beta   90.00
_cell.angle_gamma   90.00
#
_symmetry.space_group_name_H-M   'P 1'
#
loop_
_entity.id
_entity.type
_entity.pdbx_description
1 polymer ?
#
loop_
_entity_poly.entity_id
_entity_poly.type
_entity_poly.pdbx_seq_one_letter_code
_entity_poly.pdbx_strand_id
1 'polypeptide(L)'
;MSWPDLKERTEALFDPTADQWTLAFQQDSQNLDAALHAKNPAKIKRYFRMYRRRASERFYQVDVTLRRLCEELREVGEPLASVLRMIE
;
A
#
# COMPACT_ATOMS: atom_id res chain seq x y z
N MET A 1 -6.56 22.93 -0.55
CA MET A 1 -5.58 22.06 0.12
C MET A 1 -6.00 20.62 -0.12
N SER A 2 -5.15 19.76 -0.64
CA SER A 2 -5.50 18.35 -0.96
C SER A 2 -5.28 17.36 0.18
N TRP A 3 -4.75 17.81 1.32
CA TRP A 3 -4.43 16.93 2.46
C TRP A 3 -5.66 16.27 3.09
N PRO A 4 -6.77 16.97 3.37
CA PRO A 4 -7.96 16.35 3.96
C PRO A 4 -8.49 15.17 3.13
N ASP A 5 -8.59 15.36 1.81
CA ASP A 5 -9.06 14.31 0.89
C ASP A 5 -8.12 13.09 0.87
N LEU A 6 -6.80 13.32 0.94
CA LEU A 6 -5.81 12.25 1.00
C LEU A 6 -5.87 11.49 2.33
N LYS A 7 -6.07 12.22 3.42
CA LYS A 7 -6.17 11.63 4.76
C LYS A 7 -7.39 10.71 4.86
N GLU A 8 -8.57 11.18 4.45
CA GLU A 8 -9.80 10.38 4.45
C GLU A 8 -9.65 9.09 3.64
N ARG A 9 -9.08 9.18 2.42
CA ARG A 9 -8.86 8.00 1.56
C ARG A 9 -7.89 6.98 2.17
N THR A 10 -6.94 7.44 2.97
CA THR A 10 -5.93 6.56 3.56
C THR A 10 -6.32 6.03 4.93
N GLU A 11 -7.21 6.72 5.65
CA GLU A 11 -7.81 6.22 6.89
C GLU A 11 -8.59 4.92 6.69
N ALA A 12 -9.26 4.76 5.54
CA ALA A 12 -9.91 3.52 5.16
C ALA A 12 -8.94 2.32 5.00
N LEU A 13 -7.63 2.57 4.90
CA LEU A 13 -6.59 1.55 4.77
C LEU A 13 -5.96 1.20 6.13
N PHE A 14 -6.27 1.94 7.20
CA PHE A 14 -5.71 1.70 8.53
C PHE A 14 -6.52 0.62 9.23
N ASP A 15 -6.17 -0.64 8.98
CA ASP A 15 -6.70 -1.76 9.75
C ASP A 15 -5.72 -2.07 10.91
N PRO A 16 -6.14 -1.94 12.18
CA PRO A 16 -5.30 -2.23 13.34
C PRO A 16 -4.98 -3.72 13.52
N THR A 17 -5.68 -4.61 12.81
CA THR A 17 -5.33 -6.04 12.72
C THR A 17 -4.36 -6.33 11.57
N ALA A 18 -4.05 -5.33 10.74
CA ALA A 18 -3.21 -5.50 9.56
C ALA A 18 -1.72 -5.33 9.82
N ASP A 19 -0.97 -5.90 8.87
CA ASP A 19 0.48 -5.88 8.71
C ASP A 19 1.18 -4.59 9.17
N GLN A 20 2.41 -4.74 9.66
CA GLN A 20 3.28 -3.66 10.19
C GLN A 20 3.37 -2.40 9.31
N TRP A 21 3.15 -2.51 7.99
CA TRP A 21 3.18 -1.36 7.08
C TRP A 21 2.03 -0.38 7.34
N THR A 22 0.84 -0.85 7.71
CA THR A 22 -0.34 -0.02 7.97
C THR A 22 -0.15 0.85 9.20
N LEU A 23 0.35 0.26 10.30
CA LEU A 23 0.72 0.97 11.53
C LEU A 23 1.75 2.07 11.25
N ALA A 24 2.78 1.73 10.49
CA ALA A 24 3.80 2.69 10.11
C ALA A 24 3.19 3.81 9.25
N PHE A 25 2.34 3.48 8.27
CA PHE A 25 1.71 4.47 7.39
C PHE A 25 0.75 5.41 8.14
N GLN A 26 -0.02 4.87 9.06
CA GLN A 26 -0.87 5.63 9.98
C GLN A 26 -0.04 6.61 10.81
N GLN A 27 1.09 6.18 11.37
CA GLN A 27 1.98 7.03 12.15
C GLN A 27 2.56 8.20 11.33
N ASP A 28 2.95 7.95 10.07
CA ASP A 28 3.41 9.01 9.17
C ASP A 28 2.30 10.00 8.82
N SER A 29 1.07 9.51 8.62
CA SER A 29 -0.12 10.34 8.38
C SER A 29 -0.41 11.26 9.57
N GLN A 30 -0.44 10.70 10.80
CA GLN A 30 -0.64 11.47 12.04
C GLN A 30 0.45 12.52 12.26
N ASN A 31 1.71 12.19 11.99
CA ASN A 31 2.82 13.13 12.12
C ASN A 31 2.72 14.30 11.13
N LEU A 32 2.30 14.01 9.89
CA LEU A 32 2.08 15.04 8.86
C LEU A 32 0.91 15.95 9.25
N ASP A 33 -0.19 15.36 9.71
CA ASP A 33 -1.37 16.10 10.18
C ASP A 33 -1.03 17.05 11.34
N ALA A 34 -0.31 16.55 12.35
CA ALA A 34 0.16 17.36 13.47
C ALA A 34 1.09 18.50 13.01
N ALA A 35 1.98 18.24 12.05
CA ALA A 35 2.88 19.26 11.53
C ALA A 35 2.16 20.34 10.71
N LEU A 36 1.10 19.97 9.97
CA LEU A 36 0.23 20.90 9.25
C LEU A 36 -0.55 21.79 10.22
N HIS A 37 -1.14 21.21 11.27
CA HIS A 37 -1.80 21.97 12.34
C HIS A 37 -0.84 22.92 13.07
N ALA A 38 0.38 22.48 13.35
CA ALA A 38 1.41 23.30 13.98
C ALA A 38 2.05 24.34 13.04
N LYS A 39 1.67 24.38 11.75
CA LYS A 39 2.23 25.27 10.72
C LYS A 39 3.77 25.28 10.70
N ASN A 40 4.40 24.11 10.88
CA ASN A 40 5.85 23.98 10.92
C ASN A 40 6.40 23.48 9.56
N PRO A 41 6.93 24.35 8.67
CA PRO A 41 7.27 23.96 7.31
C PRO A 41 8.36 22.89 7.21
N ALA A 42 9.33 22.91 8.14
CA ALA A 42 10.40 21.92 8.19
C ALA A 42 9.85 20.52 8.51
N LYS A 43 8.96 20.43 9.51
CA LYS A 43 8.29 19.17 9.87
C LYS A 43 7.32 18.71 8.78
N ILE A 44 6.54 19.62 8.18
CA ILE A 44 5.63 19.31 7.07
C ILE A 44 6.40 18.65 5.93
N LYS A 45 7.51 19.27 5.48
CA LYS A 45 8.33 18.73 4.40
C LYS A 45 8.91 17.35 4.73
N ARG A 46 9.37 17.16 5.97
CA ARG A 46 9.90 15.87 6.43
C ARG A 46 8.83 14.79 6.42
N TYR A 47 7.71 15.01 7.10
CA TYR A 47 6.67 13.99 7.26
C TYR A 47 5.93 13.72 5.95
N PHE A 48 5.76 14.72 5.08
CA PHE A 48 5.23 14.51 3.74
C PHE A 48 6.10 13.56 2.91
N ARG A 49 7.43 13.70 2.98
CA ARG A 49 8.35 12.78 2.28
C ARG A 49 8.24 11.35 2.80
N MET A 50 8.11 11.19 4.12
CA MET A 50 7.96 9.87 4.74
C MET A 50 6.64 9.21 4.33
N TYR A 51 5.53 9.94 4.49
CA TYR A 51 4.19 9.52 4.08
C TYR A 51 4.15 9.10 2.60
N ARG A 52 4.65 9.97 1.71
CA ARG A 52 4.67 9.69 0.26
C ARG A 52 5.52 8.47 -0.06
N ARG A 53 6.72 8.37 0.53
CA ARG A 53 7.63 7.25 0.29
C ARG A 53 6.95 5.92 0.67
N ARG A 54 6.35 5.85 1.85
CA ARG A 54 5.68 4.65 2.35
C ARG A 54 4.48 4.26 1.49
N ALA A 55 3.68 5.23 1.05
CA ALA A 55 2.59 5.00 0.12
C ALA A 55 3.08 4.43 -1.22
N SER A 56 4.15 5.00 -1.79
CA SER A 56 4.74 4.52 -3.04
C SER A 56 5.34 3.12 -2.92
N GLU A 57 6.07 2.85 -1.83
CA GLU A 57 6.65 1.53 -1.54
C GLU A 57 5.55 0.47 -1.44
N ARG A 58 4.45 0.76 -0.74
CA ARG A 58 3.33 -0.19 -0.63
C ARG A 58 2.66 -0.44 -1.98
N PHE A 59 2.40 0.61 -2.77
CA PHE A 59 1.79 0.47 -4.08
C PHE A 59 2.64 -0.46 -4.99
N TYR A 60 3.95 -0.24 -5.02
CA TYR A 60 4.88 -1.08 -5.76
C TYR A 60 4.88 -2.54 -5.26
N GLN A 61 4.92 -2.74 -3.94
CA GLN A 61 4.88 -4.08 -3.35
C GLN A 61 3.60 -4.84 -3.70
N VAL A 62 2.44 -4.19 -3.63
CA VAL A 62 1.15 -4.82 -4.00
C VAL A 62 1.17 -5.28 -5.45
N ASP A 63 1.67 -4.45 -6.37
CA ASP A 63 1.77 -4.80 -7.79
C ASP A 63 2.72 -5.99 -8.03
N VAL A 64 3.89 -5.98 -7.39
CA VAL A 64 4.86 -7.08 -7.46
C VAL A 64 4.27 -8.37 -6.89
N THR A 65 3.61 -8.31 -5.73
CA THR A 65 2.98 -9.48 -5.10
C THR A 65 1.85 -10.03 -5.96
N LEU A 66 1.01 -9.16 -6.53
CA LEU A 66 -0.08 -9.56 -7.42
C LEU A 66 0.47 -10.24 -8.68
N ARG A 67 1.47 -9.64 -9.32
CA ARG A 67 2.12 -10.22 -10.50
C ARG A 67 2.66 -11.62 -10.20
N ARG A 68 3.40 -11.76 -9.10
CA ARG A 68 3.96 -13.04 -8.67
C ARG A 68 2.87 -14.09 -8.44
N LEU A 69 1.78 -13.72 -7.74
CA LEU A 69 0.66 -14.62 -7.51
C LEU A 69 0.02 -15.08 -8.83
N CYS A 70 -0.13 -14.17 -9.81
CA CYS A 70 -0.63 -14.53 -11.13
C CYS A 70 0.33 -15.47 -11.90
N GLU A 71 1.64 -15.29 -11.76
CA GLU A 71 2.65 -16.19 -12.33
C GLU A 71 2.56 -17.59 -11.70
N GLU A 72 2.49 -17.67 -10.36
CA GLU A 72 2.31 -18.93 -9.61
C GLU A 72 0.99 -19.64 -9.99
N LEU A 73 -0.11 -18.90 -10.15
CA LEU A 73 -1.39 -19.46 -10.60
C LEU A 73 -1.30 -20.03 -12.02
N ARG A 74 -0.56 -19.38 -12.92
CA ARG A 74 -0.36 -19.85 -14.29
C ARG A 74 0.44 -21.16 -14.32
N GLU A 75 1.48 -21.27 -13.50
CA GLU A 75 2.29 -22.49 -13.39
C GLU A 75 1.46 -23.71 -12.95
N VAL A 76 0.43 -23.51 -12.13
CA VAL A 76 -0.49 -24.58 -11.72
C VAL A 76 -1.56 -24.85 -12.78
N GLY A 77 -2.06 -23.80 -13.45
CA GLY A 77 -3.12 -23.90 -14.46
C GLY A 77 -2.70 -24.62 -15.74
N GLU A 78 -1.46 -24.43 -16.21
CA GLU A 78 -0.94 -25.06 -17.43
C GLU A 78 -0.90 -26.60 -17.36
N PRO A 79 -0.35 -27.23 -16.31
CA PRO A 79 -0.44 -28.68 -16.12
C PRO A 79 -1.88 -29.18 -16.05
N LEU A 80 -2.76 -28.46 -15.35
CA LEU A 80 -4.17 -28.83 -15.21
C LEU A 80 -4.90 -28.80 -16.54
N ALA A 81 -4.68 -27.76 -17.34
CA ALA A 81 -5.21 -27.63 -18.70
C ALA A 81 -4.63 -28.69 -19.66
N SER A 82 -3.38 -29.11 -19.46
CA SER A 82 -2.80 -30.22 -20.21
C SER A 82 -3.45 -31.55 -19.87
N VAL A 83 -3.70 -31.84 -18.58
CA VAL A 83 -4.38 -33.06 -18.15
C VAL A 83 -5.80 -33.10 -18.69
N LEU A 84 -6.54 -31.98 -18.60
CA LEU A 84 -7.92 -31.89 -19.11
C LEU A 84 -8.02 -32.26 -20.60
N ARG A 85 -7.10 -31.76 -21.43
CA ARG A 85 -7.03 -32.08 -22.87
C ARG A 85 -6.67 -33.54 -23.18
N MET A 86 -6.12 -34.28 -22.23
CA MET A 86 -5.80 -35.71 -22.42
C MET A 86 -6.98 -36.63 -22.09
N ILE A 87 -7.96 -36.15 -21.33
CA ILE A 87 -9.15 -36.90 -20.91
C ILE A 87 -10.43 -36.48 -21.64
N GLU A 88 -10.37 -35.40 -22.42
CA GLU A 88 -11.34 -35.04 -23.48
C GLU A 88 -10.99 -35.73 -24.80
#